data_AF-A0A060W4S7-F1
#
_entry.id   AF-A0A060W4S7-F1
#
_cell.length_a   1.000
_cell.length_b   1.000
_cell.length_c   1.000
_cell.angle_alpha   90.00
_cell.angle_beta   90.00
_cell.angle_gamma   90.00
#
_symmetry.space_group_name_H-M   'P 1'
#
loop_
_entity.id
_entity.type
_entity.pdbx_description
1 polymer ?
#
loop_
_entity_poly.entity_id
_entity_poly.type
_entity_poly.pdbx_seq_one_letter_code
_entity_poly.pdbx_strand_id
1 'polypeptide(L)'
;MADSNTIRLRVFSLNCWGIRYLSKHCRERYAMIGELLSREEHDIVLLQEVWSEKDFLCLKRKLSSTHPHSHYFKSGVIGSGMATFSRHRIHDAFLYRYSLNGYPYMAHHGDWFGGKAVGMVILNIGRLAAHVYVTHLHAEYCREKDSYLPHRVVQAWELQQFIRHTSSGADLVILAGDLNLHPQDLGNRLLRTYTGLRDSYTETAKFDGCEDGITLISDNPFINPKELCPFEKGIRIDYILYKGSGRVSIQCESLSTTKGSVPDHPFPYSDHEALSADLQLQTLTQQAGGDETRAEQDCAAGKLAELVDIVTEARTEVKVGLYCAERMRYTAARTGVMGMALLLLELAIAAPFPRASFYLLGVLCFAILITTFLLYIFYSMEVKALQGAEDQMRLAVGSLQERLRGFPLAQPLNRLCRPLDGQDPCPLEPEE
;
A
#
# COMPACT_ATOMS: atom_id res chain seq x y z
N MET A 1 24.75 -29.22 -20.54
CA MET A 1 23.30 -28.98 -20.76
C MET A 1 22.95 -27.78 -19.92
N ALA A 2 22.69 -26.62 -20.52
CA ALA A 2 22.50 -25.36 -19.79
C ALA A 2 21.15 -25.34 -19.06
N ASP A 3 21.11 -24.77 -17.86
CA ASP A 3 19.98 -24.66 -16.92
C ASP A 3 18.65 -24.24 -17.57
N SER A 4 17.82 -25.21 -17.96
CA SER A 4 16.50 -24.95 -18.54
C SER A 4 15.42 -24.51 -17.54
N ASN A 5 15.79 -24.31 -16.26
CA ASN A 5 14.84 -24.10 -15.16
C ASN A 5 14.90 -22.70 -14.52
N THR A 6 15.78 -21.83 -15.00
CA THR A 6 16.00 -20.50 -14.42
C THR A 6 15.61 -19.40 -15.41
N ILE A 7 14.75 -18.48 -14.97
CA ILE A 7 14.28 -17.33 -15.75
C ILE A 7 14.68 -16.05 -15.02
N ARG A 8 15.25 -15.09 -15.75
CA ARG A 8 15.49 -13.73 -15.23
C ARG A 8 14.31 -12.83 -15.60
N LEU A 9 13.86 -12.04 -14.63
CA LEU A 9 12.74 -11.11 -14.79
C LEU A 9 13.11 -9.76 -14.17
N ARG A 10 13.07 -8.71 -14.98
CA ARG A 10 13.36 -7.34 -14.56
C ARG A 10 12.07 -6.55 -14.37
N VAL A 11 11.86 -6.02 -13.17
CA VAL A 11 10.64 -5.27 -12.80
C VAL A 11 11.01 -3.83 -12.48
N PHE A 12 10.26 -2.88 -13.04
CA PHE A 12 10.45 -1.46 -12.83
C PHE A 12 9.21 -0.82 -12.19
N SER A 13 9.42 0.10 -11.25
CA SER A 13 8.35 0.93 -10.69
C SER A 13 8.75 2.40 -10.60
N LEU A 14 7.83 3.31 -10.91
CA LEU A 14 8.03 4.75 -10.73
C LEU A 14 6.69 5.49 -10.56
N ASN A 15 6.59 6.27 -9.48
CA ASN A 15 5.63 7.37 -9.40
C ASN A 15 6.12 8.50 -10.34
N CYS A 16 5.37 8.78 -11.40
CA CYS A 16 5.77 9.70 -12.46
C CYS A 16 5.47 11.17 -12.18
N TRP A 17 4.77 11.49 -11.08
CA TRP A 17 4.36 12.83 -10.71
C TRP A 17 3.74 13.61 -11.88
N GLY A 18 2.72 13.04 -12.51
CA GLY A 18 2.07 13.63 -13.69
C GLY A 18 0.92 14.58 -13.36
N ILE A 19 0.90 15.19 -12.17
CA ILE A 19 -0.25 15.97 -11.67
C ILE A 19 -0.43 17.22 -12.54
N ARG A 20 -1.59 17.32 -13.18
CA ARG A 20 -1.89 18.44 -14.06
C ARG A 20 -1.86 19.76 -13.29
N TYR A 21 -1.15 20.75 -13.83
CA TYR A 21 -0.96 22.10 -13.28
C TYR A 21 -0.05 22.20 -12.04
N LEU A 22 0.24 21.11 -11.35
CA LEU A 22 1.11 21.11 -10.16
C LEU A 22 2.54 20.67 -10.50
N SER A 23 2.65 19.61 -11.32
CA SER A 23 3.94 19.02 -11.64
C SER A 23 4.71 19.83 -12.68
N LYS A 24 5.97 20.14 -12.36
CA LYS A 24 6.87 20.93 -13.21
C LYS A 24 7.47 20.07 -14.33
N HIS A 25 7.78 20.70 -15.46
CA HIS A 25 8.48 20.09 -16.61
C HIS A 25 7.87 18.76 -17.08
N CYS A 26 6.54 18.62 -16.98
CA CYS A 26 5.86 17.34 -17.15
C CYS A 26 6.16 16.73 -18.54
N ARG A 27 6.06 17.51 -19.62
CA ARG A 27 6.30 17.01 -20.99
C ARG A 27 7.74 16.50 -21.17
N GLU A 28 8.71 17.25 -20.67
CA GLU A 28 10.13 16.94 -20.75
C GLU A 28 10.47 15.70 -19.92
N ARG A 29 9.96 15.61 -18.68
CA ARG A 29 10.14 14.43 -17.82
C ARG A 29 9.51 13.18 -18.43
N TYR A 30 8.31 13.24 -18.99
CA TYR A 30 7.72 12.08 -19.69
C TYR A 30 8.55 11.64 -20.92
N ALA A 31 9.20 12.58 -21.62
CA ALA A 31 10.14 12.22 -22.69
C ALA A 31 11.38 11.51 -22.13
N MET A 32 11.95 12.01 -21.02
CA MET A 32 13.07 11.38 -20.32
C MET A 32 12.70 9.98 -19.79
N ILE A 33 11.54 9.83 -19.15
CA ILE A 33 11.02 8.53 -18.66
C ILE A 33 10.84 7.56 -19.84
N GLY A 34 10.28 8.02 -20.97
CA GLY A 34 10.15 7.19 -22.16
C GLY A 34 11.49 6.73 -22.74
N GLU A 35 12.53 7.57 -22.68
CA GLU A 35 13.88 7.21 -23.10
C GLU A 35 14.54 6.21 -22.13
N LEU A 36 14.43 6.47 -20.83
CA LEU A 36 14.90 5.54 -19.78
C LEU A 36 14.29 4.15 -19.97
N LEU A 37 12.97 4.07 -20.04
CA LEU A 37 12.25 2.80 -20.20
C LEU A 37 12.60 2.10 -21.52
N SER A 38 12.82 2.86 -22.59
CA SER A 38 13.23 2.30 -23.89
C SER A 38 14.67 1.77 -23.88
N ARG A 39 15.57 2.35 -23.08
CA ARG A 39 16.96 1.92 -22.98
C ARG A 39 17.12 0.74 -22.02
N GLU A 40 16.49 0.82 -20.84
CA GLU A 40 16.66 -0.18 -19.79
C GLU A 40 15.89 -1.45 -20.08
N GLU A 41 14.80 -1.37 -20.85
CA GLU A 41 14.22 -2.55 -21.48
C GLU A 41 13.79 -3.61 -20.43
N HIS A 42 13.10 -3.17 -19.38
CA HIS A 42 12.55 -4.02 -18.33
C HIS A 42 11.46 -4.96 -18.89
N ASP A 43 11.17 -6.07 -18.19
CA ASP A 43 10.14 -7.01 -18.64
C ASP A 43 8.73 -6.54 -18.25
N ILE A 44 8.64 -5.89 -17.10
CA ILE A 44 7.41 -5.34 -16.53
C ILE A 44 7.71 -3.95 -15.97
N VAL A 45 6.90 -2.97 -16.35
CA VAL A 45 6.98 -1.58 -15.92
C VAL A 45 5.65 -1.17 -15.31
N LEU A 46 5.68 -0.71 -14.06
CA LEU A 46 4.51 -0.37 -13.25
C LEU A 46 4.59 1.09 -12.83
N LEU A 47 3.78 1.94 -13.45
CA LEU A 47 3.83 3.39 -13.25
C LEU A 47 2.66 3.87 -12.41
N GLN A 48 2.92 4.84 -11.54
CA GLN A 48 1.92 5.59 -10.78
C GLN A 48 1.92 7.06 -11.23
N GLU A 49 0.85 7.79 -10.91
CA GLU A 49 0.65 9.20 -11.27
C GLU A 49 0.75 9.56 -12.76
N VAL A 50 0.42 8.61 -13.63
CA VAL A 50 0.12 8.84 -15.05
C VAL A 50 -1.32 9.35 -15.20
N TRP A 51 -1.60 10.53 -14.67
CA TRP A 51 -2.96 11.09 -14.60
C TRP A 51 -3.56 11.46 -15.97
N SER A 52 -2.71 11.69 -16.96
CA SER A 52 -3.11 12.13 -18.29
C SER A 52 -3.07 10.97 -19.29
N GLU A 53 -4.22 10.63 -19.87
CA GLU A 53 -4.33 9.60 -20.90
C GLU A 53 -3.48 9.95 -22.15
N LYS A 54 -3.27 11.25 -22.42
CA LYS A 54 -2.37 11.70 -23.49
C LYS A 54 -0.92 11.32 -23.22
N ASP A 55 -0.46 11.45 -21.98
CA ASP A 55 0.91 11.12 -21.60
C ASP A 55 1.12 9.59 -21.59
N PHE A 56 0.12 8.82 -21.13
CA PHE A 56 0.09 7.37 -21.31
C PHE A 56 0.20 6.97 -22.80
N LEU A 57 -0.60 7.57 -23.68
CA LEU A 57 -0.56 7.28 -25.12
C LEU A 57 0.76 7.74 -25.78
N CYS A 58 1.45 8.72 -25.21
CA CYS A 58 2.79 9.11 -25.64
C CYS A 58 3.80 8.01 -25.31
N LEU A 59 3.83 7.57 -24.04
CA LEU A 59 4.66 6.45 -23.59
C LEU A 59 4.38 5.17 -24.39
N LYS A 60 3.11 4.82 -24.59
CA LYS A 60 2.71 3.66 -25.39
C LYS A 60 3.26 3.66 -26.80
N ARG A 61 3.27 4.82 -27.46
CA ARG A 61 3.87 4.93 -28.81
C ARG A 61 5.38 4.79 -28.76
N LYS A 62 6.04 5.50 -27.82
CA LYS A 62 7.50 5.47 -27.65
C LYS A 62 8.02 4.06 -27.31
N LEU A 63 7.29 3.31 -26.49
CA LEU A 63 7.67 1.98 -26.00
C LEU A 63 7.11 0.84 -26.87
N SER A 64 6.52 1.12 -28.02
CA SER A 64 5.83 0.10 -28.83
C SER A 64 6.74 -1.05 -29.29
N SER A 65 8.05 -0.80 -29.47
CA SER A 65 9.03 -1.83 -29.84
C SER A 65 9.56 -2.63 -28.64
N THR A 66 9.68 -2.00 -27.46
CA THR A 66 10.29 -2.61 -26.27
C THR A 66 9.27 -3.21 -25.31
N HIS A 67 8.09 -2.60 -25.20
CA HIS A 67 6.96 -3.01 -24.35
C HIS A 67 5.64 -2.94 -25.14
N PRO A 68 5.42 -3.86 -26.09
CA PRO A 68 4.27 -3.81 -27.01
C PRO A 68 2.91 -3.95 -26.30
N HIS A 69 2.89 -4.50 -25.08
CA HIS A 69 1.68 -4.72 -24.31
C HIS A 69 1.55 -3.68 -23.20
N SER A 70 0.40 -3.03 -23.11
CA SER A 70 0.15 -2.02 -22.07
C SER A 70 -1.32 -1.93 -21.68
N HIS A 71 -1.54 -1.55 -20.43
CA HIS A 71 -2.87 -1.30 -19.87
C HIS A 71 -2.88 -0.02 -19.03
N TYR A 72 -3.97 0.74 -19.15
CA TYR A 72 -4.18 1.99 -18.42
C TYR A 72 -5.42 1.84 -17.53
N PHE A 73 -5.25 2.03 -16.24
CA PHE A 73 -6.31 1.82 -15.27
C PHE A 73 -7.12 3.11 -15.07
N LYS A 74 -8.42 3.05 -15.38
CA LYS A 74 -9.33 4.21 -15.27
C LYS A 74 -10.13 4.12 -13.97
N SER A 75 -10.03 5.13 -13.11
CA SER A 75 -10.75 5.23 -11.83
C SER A 75 -11.13 6.68 -11.54
N GLY A 76 -12.04 6.90 -10.58
CA GLY A 76 -12.36 8.22 -10.07
C GLY A 76 -12.85 9.21 -11.14
N VAL A 77 -12.58 10.50 -10.89
CA VAL A 77 -12.89 11.61 -11.79
C VAL A 77 -11.70 11.90 -12.72
N ILE A 78 -10.47 11.84 -12.18
CA ILE A 78 -9.25 12.20 -12.93
C ILE A 78 -8.44 10.99 -13.44
N GLY A 79 -8.87 9.76 -13.16
CA GLY A 79 -8.11 8.53 -13.46
C GLY A 79 -7.41 7.98 -12.22
N SER A 80 -6.98 6.71 -12.20
CA SER A 80 -6.23 6.16 -11.05
C SER A 80 -4.75 6.56 -11.05
N GLY A 81 -4.28 7.14 -12.16
CA GLY A 81 -2.86 7.42 -12.40
C GLY A 81 -2.01 6.17 -12.64
N MET A 82 -2.58 4.98 -12.77
CA MET A 82 -1.79 3.74 -12.87
C MET A 82 -1.72 3.24 -14.31
N ALA A 83 -0.53 2.80 -14.71
CA ALA A 83 -0.29 2.17 -16.00
C ALA A 83 0.68 1.00 -15.87
N THR A 84 0.47 -0.03 -16.69
CA THR A 84 1.39 -1.16 -16.82
C THR A 84 1.86 -1.26 -18.26
N PHE A 85 3.17 -1.43 -18.46
CA PHE A 85 3.78 -1.80 -19.73
C PHE A 85 4.54 -3.11 -19.55
N SER A 86 4.51 -3.97 -20.56
CA SER A 86 5.19 -5.26 -20.49
C SER A 86 5.67 -5.73 -21.86
N ARG A 87 6.78 -6.46 -21.82
CA ARG A 87 7.25 -7.31 -22.92
C ARG A 87 6.34 -8.52 -23.16
N HIS A 88 5.74 -9.01 -22.07
CA HIS A 88 4.88 -10.17 -22.09
C HIS A 88 3.43 -9.77 -22.38
N ARG A 89 2.70 -10.67 -23.04
CA ARG A 89 1.30 -10.43 -23.36
C ARG A 89 0.47 -10.32 -22.08
N ILE A 90 -0.28 -9.22 -21.99
CA ILE A 90 -1.34 -9.07 -20.98
C ILE A 90 -2.54 -9.89 -21.43
N HIS A 91 -2.91 -10.88 -20.63
CA HIS A 91 -4.04 -11.78 -20.89
C HIS A 91 -5.34 -11.25 -20.28
N ASP A 92 -5.25 -10.66 -19.10
CA ASP A 92 -6.39 -10.08 -18.40
C ASP A 92 -5.95 -8.88 -17.57
N ALA A 93 -6.88 -8.00 -17.25
CA ALA A 93 -6.68 -6.85 -16.40
C ALA A 93 -7.90 -6.60 -15.50
N PHE A 94 -7.66 -6.35 -14.22
CA PHE A 94 -8.70 -6.10 -13.23
C PHE A 94 -8.36 -4.90 -12.36
N LEU A 95 -9.34 -4.05 -12.07
CA LEU A 95 -9.18 -2.86 -11.25
C LEU A 95 -10.09 -2.95 -10.03
N TYR A 96 -9.50 -2.77 -8.86
CA TYR A 96 -10.24 -2.64 -7.62
C TYR A 96 -9.97 -1.26 -6.99
N ARG A 97 -11.01 -0.42 -6.96
CA ARG A 97 -10.96 0.90 -6.32
C ARG A 97 -11.20 0.76 -4.83
N TYR A 98 -10.35 1.38 -4.03
CA TYR A 98 -10.48 1.33 -2.58
C TYR A 98 -11.74 2.03 -2.09
N SER A 99 -12.29 1.56 -0.97
CA SER A 99 -13.52 2.11 -0.39
C SER A 99 -13.34 3.52 0.18
N LEU A 100 -12.14 3.84 0.69
CA LEU A 100 -11.79 5.13 1.30
C LEU A 100 -10.64 5.80 0.53
N ASN A 101 -10.88 6.99 -0.01
CA ASN A 101 -9.92 7.73 -0.84
C ASN A 101 -9.73 9.20 -0.41
N GLY A 102 -10.09 9.55 0.83
CA GLY A 102 -9.95 10.92 1.34
C GLY A 102 -11.27 11.70 1.30
N TYR A 103 -11.17 13.04 1.30
CA TYR A 103 -12.33 13.92 1.47
C TYR A 103 -12.57 14.81 0.25
N PRO A 104 -13.80 14.90 -0.28
CA PRO A 104 -14.10 15.71 -1.48
C PRO A 104 -13.93 17.22 -1.27
N TYR A 105 -14.09 17.70 -0.03
CA TYR A 105 -13.94 19.11 0.31
C TYR A 105 -12.48 19.52 0.54
N MET A 106 -11.56 18.57 0.67
CA MET A 106 -10.12 18.84 0.72
C MET A 106 -9.57 18.89 -0.71
N ALA A 107 -9.97 19.91 -1.48
CA ALA A 107 -9.65 20.00 -2.92
C ALA A 107 -8.14 19.99 -3.23
N HIS A 108 -7.32 20.42 -2.26
CA HIS A 108 -5.86 20.42 -2.35
C HIS A 108 -5.25 19.02 -2.16
N HIS A 109 -6.05 18.05 -1.69
CA HIS A 109 -5.66 16.67 -1.49
C HIS A 109 -6.32 15.81 -2.58
N GLY A 110 -5.56 15.49 -3.63
CA GLY A 110 -6.10 14.96 -4.90
C GLY A 110 -6.66 13.54 -4.85
N ASP A 111 -6.42 12.78 -3.79
CA ASP A 111 -6.69 11.34 -3.68
C ASP A 111 -8.16 10.99 -3.93
N TRP A 112 -9.09 11.81 -3.44
CA TRP A 112 -10.52 11.55 -3.58
C TRP A 112 -10.94 11.61 -5.05
N PHE A 113 -10.41 12.58 -5.79
CA PHE A 113 -10.68 12.73 -7.22
C PHE A 113 -9.99 11.66 -8.05
N GLY A 114 -8.79 11.23 -7.65
CA GLY A 114 -8.08 10.12 -8.29
C GLY A 114 -8.79 8.79 -8.13
N GLY A 115 -9.42 8.56 -6.97
CA GLY A 115 -10.03 7.28 -6.66
C GLY A 115 -8.97 6.19 -6.61
N LYS A 116 -8.07 6.27 -5.62
CA LYS A 116 -6.96 5.33 -5.42
C LYS A 116 -7.44 3.87 -5.48
N ALA A 117 -6.57 3.01 -6.00
CA ALA A 117 -6.94 1.68 -6.42
C ALA A 117 -5.72 0.75 -6.51
N VAL A 118 -5.98 -0.53 -6.68
CA VAL A 118 -5.01 -1.53 -7.17
C VAL A 118 -5.46 -2.04 -8.54
N GLY A 119 -4.55 -1.96 -9.51
CA GLY A 119 -4.67 -2.59 -10.81
C GLY A 119 -3.93 -3.92 -10.81
N MET A 120 -4.52 -4.94 -11.41
CA MET A 120 -3.93 -6.25 -11.62
C MET A 120 -3.87 -6.55 -13.11
N VAL A 121 -2.77 -7.15 -13.56
CA VAL A 121 -2.68 -7.81 -14.87
C VAL A 121 -2.22 -9.25 -14.71
N ILE A 122 -2.72 -10.12 -15.59
CA ILE A 122 -2.28 -11.52 -15.70
C ILE A 122 -1.38 -11.65 -16.92
N LEU A 123 -0.15 -12.13 -16.71
CA LEU A 123 0.88 -12.35 -17.72
C LEU A 123 1.37 -13.80 -17.69
N ASN A 124 2.03 -14.23 -18.76
CA ASN A 124 2.81 -15.47 -18.77
C ASN A 124 4.30 -15.14 -18.93
N ILE A 125 5.11 -15.54 -17.95
CA ILE A 125 6.58 -15.42 -17.97
C ILE A 125 7.13 -16.81 -18.28
N GLY A 126 7.40 -17.08 -19.56
CA GLY A 126 7.68 -18.44 -20.02
C GLY A 126 6.45 -19.33 -19.81
N ARG A 127 6.55 -20.31 -18.91
CA ARG A 127 5.44 -21.22 -18.53
C ARG A 127 4.78 -20.86 -17.20
N LEU A 128 5.26 -19.80 -16.54
CA LEU A 128 4.79 -19.39 -15.21
C LEU A 128 3.67 -18.36 -15.34
N ALA A 129 2.54 -18.62 -14.68
CA ALA A 129 1.46 -17.65 -14.58
C ALA A 129 1.85 -16.56 -13.56
N ALA A 130 1.95 -15.31 -14.03
CA ALA A 130 2.32 -14.17 -13.20
C ALA A 130 1.12 -13.24 -13.00
N HIS A 131 0.77 -13.01 -11.73
CA HIS A 131 -0.21 -12.00 -11.33
C HIS A 131 0.54 -10.78 -10.82
N VAL A 132 0.42 -9.68 -11.55
CA VAL A 132 1.18 -8.45 -11.31
C VAL A 132 0.23 -7.36 -10.89
N TYR A 133 0.54 -6.70 -9.78
CA TYR A 133 -0.28 -5.68 -9.16
C TYR A 133 0.48 -4.35 -9.17
N VAL A 134 -0.20 -3.30 -9.64
CA VAL A 134 0.23 -1.90 -9.49
C VAL A 134 -0.71 -1.20 -8.53
N THR A 135 -0.20 -0.46 -7.57
CA THR A 135 -1.03 0.30 -6.64
C THR A 135 -0.44 1.69 -6.40
N HIS A 136 -1.30 2.61 -6.02
CA HIS A 136 -0.92 3.87 -5.42
C HIS A 136 -1.87 4.10 -4.24
N LEU A 137 -1.36 4.05 -3.00
CA LEU A 137 -2.19 4.27 -1.81
C LEU A 137 -2.41 5.78 -1.57
N HIS A 138 -3.25 6.11 -0.60
CA HIS A 138 -3.54 7.48 -0.21
C HIS A 138 -2.26 8.16 0.26
N ALA A 139 -2.04 9.42 -0.13
CA ALA A 139 -0.88 10.19 0.28
C ALA A 139 -0.88 10.51 1.79
N GLU A 140 0.31 10.58 2.38
CA GLU A 140 0.54 11.11 3.73
C GLU A 140 0.84 12.61 3.65
N TYR A 141 -0.18 13.45 3.82
CA TYR A 141 -0.03 14.91 3.72
C TYR A 141 0.65 15.54 4.94
N CYS A 142 0.60 14.89 6.10
CA CYS A 142 1.21 15.38 7.33
C CYS A 142 1.36 14.23 8.34
N ARG A 143 2.60 13.76 8.58
CA ARG A 143 2.87 12.66 9.51
C ARG A 143 2.49 12.97 10.97
N GLU A 144 2.68 14.20 11.43
CA GLU A 144 2.34 14.60 12.81
C GLU A 144 0.82 14.66 13.07
N LYS A 145 0.03 15.00 12.05
CA LYS A 145 -1.43 15.21 12.15
C LYS A 145 -2.15 14.50 11.02
N ASP A 146 -1.96 13.20 10.98
CA ASP A 146 -2.46 12.41 9.88
C ASP A 146 -3.93 11.98 10.08
N SER A 147 -4.85 12.78 9.56
CA SER A 147 -6.27 12.43 9.52
C SER A 147 -6.60 11.29 8.56
N TYR A 148 -5.65 10.86 7.72
CA TYR A 148 -5.83 9.84 6.70
C TYR A 148 -5.25 8.48 7.09
N LEU A 149 -4.68 8.34 8.29
CA LEU A 149 -4.15 7.06 8.76
C LEU A 149 -5.19 5.93 8.67
N PRO A 150 -6.45 6.11 9.14
CA PRO A 150 -7.46 5.07 9.01
C PRO A 150 -7.76 4.72 7.54
N HIS A 151 -7.69 5.70 6.63
CA HIS A 151 -7.87 5.45 5.20
C HIS A 151 -6.73 4.58 4.66
N ARG A 152 -5.47 4.92 4.96
CA ARG A 152 -4.31 4.13 4.52
C ARG A 152 -4.32 2.71 5.10
N VAL A 153 -4.74 2.55 6.37
CA VAL A 153 -4.88 1.22 7.00
C VAL A 153 -5.97 0.39 6.31
N VAL A 154 -7.14 0.98 6.01
CA VAL A 154 -8.20 0.28 5.26
C VAL A 154 -7.77 -0.06 3.85
N GLN A 155 -7.06 0.83 3.16
CA GLN A 155 -6.54 0.54 1.82
C GLN A 155 -5.51 -0.60 1.84
N ALA A 156 -4.59 -0.62 2.81
CA ALA A 156 -3.64 -1.71 2.98
C ALA A 156 -4.35 -3.04 3.31
N TRP A 157 -5.41 -2.99 4.13
CA TRP A 157 -6.27 -4.12 4.43
C TRP A 157 -6.96 -4.67 3.17
N GLU A 158 -7.56 -3.78 2.37
CA GLU A 158 -8.21 -4.17 1.11
C GLU A 158 -7.21 -4.70 0.08
N LEU A 159 -6.02 -4.10 -0.02
CA LEU A 159 -4.95 -4.55 -0.91
C LEU A 159 -4.49 -5.97 -0.58
N GLN A 160 -4.26 -6.30 0.70
CA GLN A 160 -3.87 -7.66 1.06
C GLN A 160 -5.00 -8.66 0.82
N GLN A 161 -6.26 -8.30 1.10
CA GLN A 161 -7.41 -9.17 0.77
C GLN A 161 -7.48 -9.43 -0.73
N PHE A 162 -7.38 -8.36 -1.52
CA PHE A 162 -7.44 -8.43 -2.97
C PHE A 162 -6.36 -9.36 -3.52
N ILE A 163 -5.09 -9.16 -3.11
CA ILE A 163 -3.98 -10.02 -3.54
C ILE A 163 -4.24 -11.47 -3.14
N ARG A 164 -4.62 -11.75 -1.89
CA ARG A 164 -4.83 -13.12 -1.42
C ARG A 164 -5.97 -13.83 -2.15
N HIS A 165 -7.05 -13.13 -2.46
CA HIS A 165 -8.19 -13.72 -3.16
C HIS A 165 -7.99 -13.86 -4.67
N THR A 166 -7.08 -13.08 -5.26
CA THR A 166 -6.84 -13.10 -6.71
C THR A 166 -5.55 -13.80 -7.12
N SER A 167 -4.68 -14.21 -6.18
CA SER A 167 -3.39 -14.84 -6.46
C SER A 167 -3.36 -16.37 -6.36
N SER A 168 -4.49 -17.04 -6.06
CA SER A 168 -4.52 -18.49 -5.82
C SER A 168 -4.04 -19.35 -7.00
N GLY A 169 -4.20 -18.86 -8.23
CA GLY A 169 -3.76 -19.53 -9.46
C GLY A 169 -2.38 -19.10 -9.98
N ALA A 170 -1.69 -18.19 -9.29
CA ALA A 170 -0.43 -17.62 -9.76
C ALA A 170 0.77 -18.48 -9.33
N ASP A 171 1.72 -18.67 -10.25
CA ASP A 171 3.06 -19.17 -9.92
C ASP A 171 3.96 -18.06 -9.37
N LEU A 172 3.72 -16.82 -9.81
CA LEU A 172 4.46 -15.62 -9.44
C LEU A 172 3.49 -14.49 -9.09
N VAL A 173 3.69 -13.86 -7.94
CA VAL A 173 3.00 -12.64 -7.52
C VAL A 173 4.01 -11.52 -7.42
N ILE A 174 3.73 -10.39 -8.08
CA ILE A 174 4.52 -9.15 -7.97
C ILE A 174 3.56 -8.03 -7.62
N LEU A 175 3.88 -7.25 -6.59
CA LEU A 175 3.22 -5.98 -6.28
C LEU A 175 4.26 -4.88 -6.40
N ALA A 176 3.99 -3.83 -7.16
CA ALA A 176 4.82 -2.63 -7.12
C ALA A 176 4.01 -1.34 -7.12
N GLY A 177 4.63 -0.31 -6.56
CA GLY A 177 4.14 1.06 -6.61
C GLY A 177 4.36 1.84 -5.34
N ASP A 178 3.77 3.01 -5.32
CA ASP A 178 3.81 3.95 -4.21
C ASP A 178 2.80 3.55 -3.14
N LEU A 179 3.31 3.05 -2.01
CA LEU A 179 2.48 2.68 -0.87
C LEU A 179 2.20 3.87 0.05
N ASN A 180 2.88 5.02 -0.10
CA ASN A 180 2.79 6.15 0.83
C ASN A 180 2.93 5.75 2.31
N LEU A 181 3.71 4.70 2.55
CA LEU A 181 3.89 4.07 3.85
C LEU A 181 5.36 3.69 4.01
N HIS A 182 5.98 4.22 5.05
CA HIS A 182 7.31 3.82 5.51
C HIS A 182 7.30 2.33 5.93
N PRO A 183 8.44 1.60 5.86
CA PRO A 183 8.46 0.16 6.16
C PRO A 183 7.94 -0.22 7.55
N GLN A 184 8.05 0.69 8.52
CA GLN A 184 7.59 0.49 9.90
C GLN A 184 6.12 0.86 10.12
N ASP A 185 5.49 1.54 9.16
CA ASP A 185 4.11 1.96 9.28
C ASP A 185 3.17 0.74 9.29
N LEU A 186 2.08 0.87 10.05
CA LEU A 186 1.12 -0.19 10.30
C LEU A 186 0.57 -0.81 9.01
N GLY A 187 0.23 -0.01 8.00
CA GLY A 187 -0.27 -0.51 6.73
C GLY A 187 0.75 -1.36 5.96
N ASN A 188 2.04 -1.01 6.01
CA ASN A 188 3.09 -1.76 5.32
C ASN A 188 3.35 -3.11 6.01
N ARG A 189 3.49 -3.08 7.35
CA ARG A 189 3.59 -4.29 8.18
C ARG A 189 2.39 -5.23 7.95
N LEU A 190 1.18 -4.69 7.99
CA LEU A 190 -0.07 -5.43 7.74
C LEU A 190 -0.04 -6.12 6.36
N LEU A 191 0.27 -5.36 5.31
CA LEU A 191 0.32 -5.88 3.94
C LEU A 191 1.34 -7.02 3.81
N ARG A 192 2.58 -6.79 4.25
CA ARG A 192 3.68 -7.75 4.08
C ARG A 192 3.47 -9.01 4.90
N THR A 193 3.14 -8.89 6.19
CA THR A 193 2.98 -10.04 7.08
C THR A 193 1.77 -10.90 6.67
N TYR A 194 0.66 -10.29 6.22
CA TYR A 194 -0.53 -11.07 5.84
C TYR A 194 -0.40 -11.73 4.47
N THR A 195 0.26 -11.09 3.50
CA THR A 195 0.46 -11.67 2.15
C THR A 195 1.65 -12.63 2.09
N GLY A 196 2.65 -12.42 2.95
CA GLY A 196 3.96 -13.06 2.86
C GLY A 196 4.77 -12.58 1.65
N LEU A 197 4.45 -11.40 1.11
CA LEU A 197 5.25 -10.77 0.07
C LEU A 197 6.59 -10.30 0.66
N ARG A 198 7.67 -10.62 -0.05
CA ARG A 198 9.03 -10.25 0.33
C ARG A 198 9.41 -8.94 -0.37
N ASP A 199 10.17 -8.11 0.34
CA ASP A 199 10.60 -6.80 -0.14
C ASP A 199 11.95 -6.92 -0.85
N SER A 200 12.00 -6.55 -2.13
CA SER A 200 13.23 -6.61 -2.93
C SER A 200 14.39 -5.89 -2.28
N TYR A 201 14.13 -4.79 -1.56
CA TYR A 201 15.19 -4.04 -0.87
C TYR A 201 15.80 -4.84 0.28
N THR A 202 14.96 -5.50 1.09
CA THR A 202 15.46 -6.29 2.23
C THR A 202 16.05 -7.63 1.82
N GLU A 203 15.66 -8.16 0.66
CA GLU A 203 16.09 -9.49 0.18
C GLU A 203 17.34 -9.42 -0.70
N THR A 204 17.67 -8.27 -1.29
CA THR A 204 18.85 -8.17 -2.15
C THR A 204 20.15 -8.09 -1.34
N ALA A 205 21.19 -8.78 -1.81
CA ALA A 205 22.56 -8.58 -1.32
C ALA A 205 23.30 -7.45 -2.08
N LYS A 206 22.74 -7.01 -3.22
CA LYS A 206 23.33 -6.01 -4.11
C LYS A 206 22.33 -4.88 -4.31
N PHE A 207 22.55 -3.80 -3.59
CA PHE A 207 21.74 -2.59 -3.69
C PHE A 207 22.57 -1.44 -4.23
N ASP A 208 22.05 -0.74 -5.24
CA ASP A 208 22.66 0.48 -5.79
C ASP A 208 21.63 1.61 -5.84
N GLY A 209 21.67 2.53 -4.87
CA GLY A 209 20.65 3.55 -4.73
C GLY A 209 20.92 4.52 -3.60
N CYS A 210 19.90 5.27 -3.21
CA CYS A 210 19.93 6.14 -2.04
C CYS A 210 19.99 5.32 -0.74
N GLU A 211 20.64 5.88 0.29
CA GLU A 211 20.74 5.26 1.62
C GLU A 211 19.35 4.81 2.12
N ASP A 212 19.30 3.68 2.83
CA ASP A 212 18.07 3.08 3.36
C ASP A 212 16.97 2.77 2.33
N GLY A 213 17.31 2.79 1.03
CA GLY A 213 16.38 2.59 -0.06
C GLY A 213 15.40 3.75 -0.22
N ILE A 214 15.75 4.95 0.25
CA ILE A 214 14.89 6.15 0.17
C ILE A 214 14.46 6.38 -1.29
N THR A 215 13.15 6.62 -1.47
CA THR A 215 12.55 6.88 -2.78
C THR A 215 12.00 8.29 -2.90
N LEU A 216 11.86 9.00 -1.79
CA LEU A 216 11.50 10.40 -1.74
C LEU A 216 12.64 11.16 -1.03
N ILE A 217 13.60 11.66 -1.80
CA ILE A 217 14.89 12.20 -1.29
C ILE A 217 14.79 13.69 -0.91
N SER A 218 15.42 14.12 0.18
CA SER A 218 15.39 15.54 0.61
C SER A 218 15.96 16.53 -0.42
N ASP A 219 16.89 16.06 -1.25
CA ASP A 219 17.60 16.88 -2.23
C ASP A 219 16.84 17.03 -3.56
N ASN A 220 15.68 16.36 -3.72
CA ASN A 220 14.88 16.50 -4.93
C ASN A 220 14.27 17.92 -4.99
N PRO A 221 14.47 18.68 -6.09
CA PRO A 221 13.96 20.04 -6.20
C PRO A 221 12.44 20.15 -6.33
N PHE A 222 11.73 19.02 -6.43
CA PHE A 222 10.27 18.98 -6.55
C PHE A 222 9.55 18.71 -5.23
N ILE A 223 10.25 18.28 -4.19
CA ILE A 223 9.67 17.99 -2.87
C ILE A 223 9.73 19.24 -1.99
N ASN A 224 8.76 19.36 -1.09
CA ASN A 224 8.80 20.29 0.02
C ASN A 224 9.42 19.61 1.25
N PRO A 225 10.60 20.02 1.74
CA PRO A 225 11.29 19.33 2.84
C PRO A 225 10.48 19.22 4.15
N LYS A 226 9.47 20.09 4.33
CA LYS A 226 8.56 20.01 5.49
C LYS A 226 7.71 18.75 5.50
N GLU A 227 7.43 18.18 4.33
CA GLU A 227 6.65 16.94 4.19
C GLU A 227 7.45 15.71 4.59
N LEU A 228 8.79 15.84 4.66
CA LEU A 228 9.68 14.74 5.03
C LEU A 228 9.86 14.61 6.55
N CYS A 229 9.48 15.60 7.36
CA CYS A 229 9.64 15.53 8.82
C CYS A 229 8.95 14.27 9.40
N PRO A 230 9.64 13.41 10.17
CA PRO A 230 10.97 13.59 10.79
C PRO A 230 12.17 13.01 10.01
N PHE A 231 11.98 12.53 8.79
CA PHE A 231 13.00 11.91 7.96
C PHE A 231 13.86 12.93 7.19
N GLU A 232 14.86 13.50 7.86
CA GLU A 232 15.71 14.58 7.29
C GLU A 232 16.34 14.25 5.93
N LYS A 233 16.75 13.00 5.70
CA LYS A 233 17.37 12.54 4.44
C LYS A 233 16.35 12.12 3.37
N GLY A 234 15.10 11.95 3.75
CA GLY A 234 14.05 11.39 2.90
C GLY A 234 13.45 10.09 3.44
N ILE A 235 12.38 9.63 2.78
CA ILE A 235 11.55 8.51 3.20
C ILE A 235 11.43 7.45 2.09
N ARG A 236 11.34 6.18 2.48
CA ARG A 236 11.08 5.06 1.56
C ARG A 236 9.59 4.73 1.54
N ILE A 237 8.94 4.97 0.41
CA ILE A 237 7.49 4.78 0.25
C ILE A 237 7.09 4.01 -1.01
N ASP A 238 8.04 3.75 -1.91
CA ASP A 238 7.83 2.95 -3.11
C ASP A 238 8.49 1.58 -2.98
N TYR A 239 7.81 0.54 -3.49
CA TYR A 239 8.22 -0.84 -3.27
C TYR A 239 8.06 -1.70 -4.52
N ILE A 240 8.93 -2.71 -4.64
CA ILE A 240 8.72 -3.89 -5.49
C ILE A 240 8.73 -5.11 -4.56
N LEU A 241 7.55 -5.68 -4.33
CA LEU A 241 7.34 -6.83 -3.48
C LEU A 241 7.01 -8.05 -4.33
N TYR A 242 7.42 -9.24 -3.90
CA TYR A 242 7.20 -10.46 -4.67
C TYR A 242 7.01 -11.71 -3.81
N LYS A 243 6.39 -12.74 -4.41
CA LYS A 243 6.22 -14.07 -3.81
C LYS A 243 6.08 -15.12 -4.91
N GLY A 244 6.70 -16.27 -4.71
CA GLY A 244 6.53 -17.45 -5.55
C GLY A 244 5.49 -18.39 -4.96
N SER A 245 4.84 -19.19 -5.82
CA SER A 245 4.09 -20.36 -5.38
C SER A 245 5.05 -21.43 -4.85
N GLY A 246 4.50 -22.52 -4.30
CA GLY A 246 5.32 -23.67 -3.90
C GLY A 246 6.09 -24.35 -5.04
N ARG A 247 5.88 -23.93 -6.29
CA ARG A 247 6.56 -24.44 -7.50
C ARG A 247 7.71 -23.55 -7.97
N VAL A 248 7.82 -22.32 -7.46
CA VAL A 248 8.79 -21.33 -7.94
C VAL A 248 9.53 -20.74 -6.76
N SER A 249 10.84 -20.96 -6.73
CA SER A 249 11.73 -20.19 -5.86
C SER A 249 12.08 -18.88 -6.55
N ILE A 250 12.14 -17.79 -5.78
CA ILE A 250 12.50 -16.47 -6.30
C ILE A 250 13.63 -15.91 -5.45
N GLN A 251 14.66 -15.41 -6.11
CA GLN A 251 15.74 -14.66 -5.50
C GLN A 251 15.80 -13.26 -6.13
N CYS A 252 15.95 -12.22 -5.31
CA CYS A 252 16.30 -10.89 -5.80
C CYS A 252 17.83 -10.82 -5.97
N GLU A 253 18.31 -10.77 -7.22
CA GLU A 253 19.74 -10.69 -7.53
C GLU A 253 20.29 -9.29 -7.23
N SER A 254 19.51 -8.26 -7.59
CA SER A 254 19.83 -6.85 -7.39
C SER A 254 18.57 -5.99 -7.30
N LEU A 255 18.69 -4.88 -6.58
CA LEU A 255 17.75 -3.77 -6.64
C LEU A 255 18.56 -2.48 -6.84
N SER A 256 18.09 -1.59 -7.71
CA SER A 256 18.64 -0.24 -7.83
C SER A 256 17.56 0.81 -7.76
N THR A 257 17.95 2.01 -7.32
CA THR A 257 17.13 3.21 -7.45
C THR A 257 17.82 4.25 -8.34
N THR A 258 17.03 5.15 -8.94
CA THR A 258 17.61 6.43 -9.34
C THR A 258 18.06 7.21 -8.08
N LYS A 259 18.89 8.25 -8.29
CA LYS A 259 19.55 9.00 -7.21
C LYS A 259 19.32 10.50 -7.34
N GLY A 260 18.13 10.89 -7.77
CA GLY A 260 17.73 12.25 -8.09
C GLY A 260 18.31 12.71 -9.42
N SER A 261 19.53 13.26 -9.40
CA SER A 261 20.15 13.85 -10.59
C SER A 261 20.24 12.87 -11.75
N VAL A 262 19.92 13.35 -12.95
CA VAL A 262 20.02 12.58 -14.19
C VAL A 262 21.15 13.19 -15.03
N PRO A 263 22.13 12.41 -15.50
CA PRO A 263 23.19 12.91 -16.37
C PRO A 263 22.62 13.68 -17.56
N ASP A 264 23.23 14.82 -17.88
CA ASP A 264 22.87 15.70 -19.01
C ASP A 264 21.46 16.33 -18.95
N HIS A 265 20.77 16.21 -17.81
CA HIS A 265 19.45 16.81 -17.60
C HIS A 265 19.41 17.71 -16.35
N PRO A 266 18.70 18.86 -16.41
CA PRO A 266 18.71 19.84 -15.32
C PRO A 266 17.76 19.50 -14.15
N PHE A 267 17.01 18.40 -14.24
CA PHE A 267 16.03 17.99 -13.23
C PHE A 267 15.85 16.47 -13.22
N PRO A 268 15.36 15.88 -12.11
CA PRO A 268 15.10 14.44 -12.00
C PRO A 268 13.92 13.98 -12.87
N TYR A 269 13.77 12.66 -13.04
CA TYR A 269 12.64 12.05 -13.75
C TYR A 269 11.29 12.34 -13.07
N SER A 270 11.29 12.38 -11.73
CA SER A 270 10.13 12.61 -10.89
C SER A 270 10.55 13.21 -9.56
N ASP A 271 9.59 13.57 -8.71
CA ASP A 271 9.85 13.82 -7.28
C ASP A 271 10.18 12.51 -6.52
N HIS A 272 9.77 11.36 -7.06
CA HIS A 272 10.18 10.03 -6.59
C HIS A 272 11.35 9.43 -7.39
N GLU A 273 12.11 8.56 -6.74
CA GLU A 273 13.13 7.72 -7.37
C GLU A 273 12.51 6.44 -7.95
N ALA A 274 12.94 6.07 -9.15
CA ALA A 274 12.51 4.83 -9.80
C ALA A 274 13.18 3.62 -9.13
N LEU A 275 12.49 2.49 -9.09
CA LEU A 275 13.01 1.20 -8.60
C LEU A 275 13.18 0.25 -9.78
N SER A 276 14.30 -0.47 -9.81
CA SER A 276 14.57 -1.54 -10.77
C SER A 276 15.05 -2.79 -10.03
N ALA A 277 14.26 -3.86 -10.07
CA ALA A 277 14.56 -5.14 -9.41
C ALA A 277 14.86 -6.22 -10.45
N ASP A 278 15.97 -6.93 -10.26
CA ASP A 278 16.32 -8.12 -11.03
C ASP A 278 15.98 -9.38 -10.22
N LEU A 279 14.98 -10.12 -10.68
CA LEU A 279 14.49 -11.33 -10.04
C LEU A 279 14.94 -12.56 -10.81
N GLN A 280 15.50 -13.53 -10.10
CA GLN A 280 15.81 -14.85 -10.63
C GLN A 280 14.74 -15.85 -10.15
N LEU A 281 14.02 -16.42 -11.11
CA LEU A 281 12.96 -17.40 -10.90
C LEU A 281 13.52 -18.79 -11.19
N GLN A 282 13.40 -19.72 -10.24
CA GLN A 282 13.81 -21.10 -10.42
C GLN A 282 12.61 -22.02 -10.22
N THR A 283 12.30 -22.85 -11.22
CA THR A 283 11.23 -23.85 -11.10
C THR A 283 11.72 -25.00 -10.23
N LEU A 284 10.96 -25.31 -9.19
CA LEU A 284 11.23 -26.41 -8.28
C LEU A 284 10.64 -27.71 -8.84
N THR A 285 11.49 -28.69 -9.12
CA THR A 285 11.04 -30.07 -9.32
C THR A 285 10.58 -30.63 -7.98
N GLN A 286 9.33 -31.09 -7.91
CA GLN A 286 8.72 -31.65 -6.69
C GLN A 286 9.70 -32.60 -5.97
N GLN A 287 10.18 -32.19 -4.80
CA GLN A 287 10.69 -33.13 -3.81
C GLN A 287 9.59 -33.37 -2.78
N ALA A 288 9.36 -34.66 -2.51
CA ALA A 288 8.35 -35.16 -1.59
C ALA A 288 8.55 -34.58 -0.19
N GLY A 289 7.43 -34.33 0.49
CA GLY A 289 7.34 -33.66 1.79
C GLY A 289 8.37 -34.17 2.80
N GLY A 290 9.21 -33.25 3.26
CA GLY A 290 9.90 -33.38 4.53
C GLY A 290 8.92 -33.09 5.66
N ASP A 291 9.04 -33.86 6.73
CA ASP A 291 8.33 -33.62 7.99
C ASP A 291 8.69 -32.20 8.48
N GLU A 292 7.70 -31.34 8.73
CA GLU A 292 7.94 -30.00 9.24
C GLU A 292 8.69 -30.09 10.57
N THR A 293 9.87 -29.50 10.62
CA THR A 293 10.68 -29.54 11.83
C THR A 293 10.01 -28.69 12.92
N ARG A 294 10.21 -29.06 14.19
CA ARG A 294 9.67 -28.31 15.33
C ARG A 294 10.06 -26.82 15.30
N ALA A 295 11.26 -26.50 14.79
CA ALA A 295 11.73 -25.13 14.62
C ALA A 295 10.95 -24.34 13.54
N GLU A 296 10.52 -24.99 12.45
CA GLU A 296 9.68 -24.38 11.42
C GLU A 296 8.28 -24.11 11.95
N GLN A 297 7.73 -25.02 12.76
CA GLN A 297 6.44 -24.85 13.43
C GLN A 297 6.48 -23.70 14.44
N ASP A 298 7.52 -23.61 15.27
CA ASP A 298 7.70 -22.51 16.23
C ASP A 298 7.87 -21.15 15.51
N CYS A 299 8.60 -21.12 14.39
CA CYS A 299 8.73 -19.92 13.55
C CYS A 299 7.40 -19.49 12.91
N ALA A 300 6.64 -20.46 12.40
CA ALA A 300 5.32 -20.21 11.83
C ALA A 300 4.33 -19.69 12.88
N ALA A 301 4.36 -20.24 14.10
CA ALA A 301 3.57 -19.76 15.23
C ALA A 301 3.97 -18.33 15.62
N GLY A 302 5.26 -18.00 15.65
CA GLY A 302 5.76 -16.65 15.91
C GLY A 302 5.26 -15.62 14.90
N LYS A 303 5.37 -15.91 13.60
CA LYS A 303 4.83 -15.05 12.51
C LYS A 303 3.32 -14.88 12.59
N LEU A 304 2.60 -15.93 13.00
CA LEU A 304 1.16 -15.88 13.17
C LEU A 304 0.76 -15.02 14.36
N ALA A 305 1.49 -15.09 15.48
CA ALA A 305 1.29 -14.23 16.64
C ALA A 305 1.53 -12.76 16.29
N GLU A 306 2.63 -12.46 15.58
CA GLU A 306 2.92 -11.12 15.07
C GLU A 306 1.78 -10.59 14.19
N LEU A 307 1.24 -11.45 13.31
CA LEU A 307 0.11 -11.07 12.47
C LEU A 307 -1.17 -10.78 13.28
N VAL A 308 -1.45 -11.54 14.34
CA VAL A 308 -2.57 -11.27 15.25
C VAL A 308 -2.42 -9.88 15.90
N ASP A 309 -1.23 -9.54 16.36
CA ASP A 309 -0.95 -8.26 16.98
C ASP A 309 -1.12 -7.11 15.98
N ILE A 310 -0.55 -7.24 14.78
CA ILE A 310 -0.65 -6.25 13.71
C ILE A 310 -2.11 -6.01 13.29
N VAL A 311 -2.91 -7.07 13.10
CA VAL A 311 -4.33 -6.92 12.73
C VAL A 311 -5.13 -6.30 13.87
N THR A 312 -4.77 -6.58 15.13
CA THR A 312 -5.40 -5.97 16.31
C THR A 312 -5.09 -4.48 16.42
N GLU A 313 -3.83 -4.09 16.14
CA GLU A 313 -3.38 -2.71 16.05
C GLU A 313 -4.14 -1.97 14.92
N ALA A 314 -4.16 -2.55 13.71
CA ALA A 314 -4.89 -2.02 12.55
C ALA A 314 -6.37 -1.80 12.84
N ARG A 315 -7.01 -2.78 13.48
CA ARG A 315 -8.41 -2.68 13.90
C ARG A 315 -8.65 -1.54 14.89
N THR A 316 -7.70 -1.30 15.78
CA THR A 316 -7.79 -0.19 16.76
C THR A 316 -7.73 1.16 16.05
N GLU A 317 -6.82 1.33 15.10
CA GLU A 317 -6.74 2.56 14.28
C GLU A 317 -8.01 2.78 13.44
N VAL A 318 -8.56 1.73 12.84
CA VAL A 318 -9.83 1.82 12.09
C VAL A 318 -10.98 2.24 13.00
N LYS A 319 -11.04 1.74 14.24
CA LYS A 319 -12.05 2.18 15.23
C LYS A 319 -11.91 3.66 15.59
N VAL A 320 -10.69 4.16 15.76
CA VAL A 320 -10.45 5.60 15.99
C VAL A 320 -11.01 6.41 14.83
N GLY A 321 -10.72 6.01 13.59
CA GLY A 321 -11.31 6.61 12.39
C GLY A 321 -12.83 6.56 12.38
N LEU A 322 -13.43 5.41 12.75
CA LEU A 322 -14.88 5.23 12.80
C LEU A 322 -15.54 6.21 13.76
N TYR A 323 -15.03 6.34 15.00
CA TYR A 323 -15.57 7.29 15.97
C TYR A 323 -15.45 8.75 15.48
N CYS A 324 -14.36 9.09 14.80
CA CYS A 324 -14.19 10.40 14.18
C CYS A 324 -15.25 10.64 13.09
N ALA A 325 -15.45 9.70 12.17
CA ALA A 325 -16.43 9.79 11.10
C ALA A 325 -17.87 9.87 11.63
N GLU A 326 -18.21 9.08 12.66
CA GLU A 326 -19.51 9.14 13.33
C GLU A 326 -19.77 10.51 13.96
N ARG A 327 -18.77 11.07 14.65
CA ARG A 327 -18.85 12.41 15.23
C ARG A 327 -19.07 13.47 14.16
N MET A 328 -18.37 13.37 13.02
CA MET A 328 -18.53 14.30 11.91
C MET A 328 -19.91 14.17 11.24
N ARG A 329 -20.41 12.94 11.05
CA ARG A 329 -21.77 12.67 10.59
C ARG A 329 -22.83 13.29 11.50
N TYR A 330 -22.69 13.11 12.81
CA TYR A 330 -23.59 13.71 13.81
C TYR A 330 -23.53 15.25 13.77
N THR A 331 -22.32 15.81 13.64
CA THR A 331 -22.13 17.26 13.52
C THR A 331 -22.80 17.80 12.26
N ALA A 332 -22.64 17.14 11.10
CA ALA A 332 -23.31 17.52 9.86
C ALA A 332 -24.84 17.48 10.01
N ALA A 333 -25.38 16.41 10.61
CA ALA A 333 -26.82 16.29 10.86
C ALA A 333 -27.35 17.40 11.76
N ARG A 334 -26.68 17.67 12.90
CA ARG A 334 -27.07 18.72 13.83
C ARG A 334 -27.05 20.10 13.19
N THR A 335 -25.99 20.43 12.44
CA THR A 335 -25.88 21.69 11.71
C THR A 335 -26.97 21.83 10.64
N GLY A 336 -27.29 20.73 9.93
CA GLY A 336 -28.41 20.71 8.99
C GLY A 336 -29.76 20.97 9.64
N VAL A 337 -30.04 20.36 10.80
CA VAL A 337 -31.26 20.61 11.58
C VAL A 337 -31.33 22.07 12.05
N MET A 338 -30.22 22.64 12.53
CA MET A 338 -30.16 24.06 12.89
C MET A 338 -30.40 24.97 11.69
N GLY A 339 -29.81 24.66 10.53
CA GLY A 339 -30.05 25.39 9.28
C GLY A 339 -31.52 25.34 8.84
N MET A 340 -32.17 24.19 9.00
CA MET A 340 -33.61 24.03 8.72
C MET A 340 -34.47 24.86 9.68
N ALA A 341 -34.16 24.81 10.98
CA ALA A 341 -34.87 25.59 11.98
C ALA A 341 -34.75 27.10 11.72
N LEU A 342 -33.56 27.57 11.33
CA LEU A 342 -33.34 28.97 10.95
C LEU A 342 -34.13 29.37 9.70
N LEU A 343 -34.18 28.50 8.69
CA LEU A 343 -34.97 28.74 7.47
C LEU A 343 -36.47 28.82 7.79
N LEU A 344 -36.99 27.93 8.64
CA LEU A 344 -38.39 27.94 9.06
C LEU A 344 -38.72 29.17 9.91
N LEU A 345 -37.80 29.57 10.79
CA LEU A 345 -37.93 30.78 11.61
C LEU A 345 -37.97 32.03 10.73
N GLU A 346 -37.11 32.11 9.73
CA GLU A 346 -37.10 33.19 8.76
C GLU A 346 -38.44 33.28 8.01
N LEU A 347 -38.94 32.15 7.48
CA LEU A 347 -40.25 32.09 6.81
C LEU A 347 -41.40 32.50 7.73
N ALA A 348 -41.30 32.23 9.03
CA ALA A 348 -42.30 32.63 10.02
C ALA A 348 -42.26 34.14 10.36
N ILE A 349 -41.09 34.81 10.28
CA ILE A 349 -40.90 36.23 10.63
C ILE A 349 -40.87 37.12 9.36
N ALA A 350 -41.50 36.70 8.26
CA ALA A 350 -41.42 37.36 6.95
C ALA A 350 -41.96 38.83 6.85
N ALA A 351 -42.18 39.55 7.97
CA ALA A 351 -42.44 40.99 8.02
C ALA A 351 -41.86 41.65 9.30
N PRO A 352 -41.30 42.89 9.27
CA PRO A 352 -40.91 43.75 8.15
C PRO A 352 -39.37 43.75 7.99
N PHE A 353 -38.78 42.63 7.57
CA PHE A 353 -37.34 42.58 7.30
C PHE A 353 -37.02 43.22 5.94
N PRO A 354 -35.87 43.92 5.78
CA PRO A 354 -35.41 44.36 4.48
C PRO A 354 -35.33 43.18 3.51
N ARG A 355 -36.01 43.29 2.34
CA ARG A 355 -36.13 42.20 1.35
C ARG A 355 -34.79 41.56 0.98
N ALA A 356 -33.75 42.37 0.82
CA ALA A 356 -32.41 41.89 0.48
C ALA A 356 -31.81 41.00 1.59
N SER A 357 -31.96 41.38 2.86
CA SER A 357 -31.46 40.60 4.00
C SER A 357 -32.20 39.27 4.15
N PHE A 358 -33.51 39.26 3.89
CA PHE A 358 -34.33 38.04 3.85
C PHE A 358 -33.86 37.09 2.74
N TYR A 359 -33.75 37.56 1.49
CA TYR A 359 -33.28 36.65 0.43
C TYR A 359 -31.84 36.17 0.66
N LEU A 360 -30.96 37.00 1.22
CA LEU A 360 -29.59 36.61 1.55
C LEU A 360 -29.54 35.52 2.63
N LEU A 361 -30.32 35.67 3.70
CA LEU A 361 -30.39 34.70 4.79
C LEU A 361 -31.01 33.38 4.30
N GLY A 362 -32.09 33.44 3.51
CA GLY A 362 -32.69 32.26 2.89
C GLY A 362 -31.72 31.50 1.98
N VAL A 363 -30.94 32.20 1.14
CA VAL A 363 -29.90 31.59 0.31
C VAL A 363 -28.80 30.95 1.17
N LEU A 364 -28.37 31.61 2.24
CA LEU A 364 -27.37 31.07 3.17
C LEU A 364 -27.87 29.80 3.87
N CYS A 365 -29.11 29.82 4.39
CA CYS A 365 -29.74 28.66 5.00
C CYS A 365 -29.86 27.49 4.02
N PHE A 366 -30.28 27.76 2.78
CA PHE A 366 -30.36 26.74 1.73
C PHE A 366 -28.98 26.16 1.38
N ALA A 367 -27.95 27.00 1.26
CA ALA A 367 -26.58 26.56 1.01
C ALA A 367 -26.04 25.69 2.16
N ILE A 368 -26.31 26.06 3.42
CA ILE A 368 -25.97 25.25 4.60
C ILE A 368 -26.69 23.90 4.55
N LEU A 369 -27.97 23.88 4.22
CA LEU A 369 -28.75 22.64 4.11
C LEU A 369 -28.20 21.70 3.05
N ILE A 370 -27.93 22.20 1.84
CA ILE A 370 -27.32 21.38 0.78
C ILE A 370 -25.95 20.86 1.22
N THR A 371 -25.10 21.74 1.74
CA THR A 371 -23.73 21.36 2.13
C THR A 371 -23.74 20.31 3.23
N THR A 372 -24.52 20.52 4.28
CA THR A 372 -24.64 19.58 5.41
C THR A 372 -25.28 18.26 5.00
N PHE A 373 -26.23 18.27 4.07
CA PHE A 373 -26.81 17.06 3.50
C PHE A 373 -25.77 16.25 2.70
N LEU A 374 -24.99 16.90 1.84
CA LEU A 374 -23.90 16.24 1.10
C LEU A 374 -22.82 15.68 2.04
N LEU A 375 -22.43 16.45 3.06
CA LEU A 375 -21.50 15.98 4.09
C LEU A 375 -22.07 14.81 4.88
N TYR A 376 -23.36 14.83 5.23
CA TYR A 376 -24.01 13.72 5.92
C TYR A 376 -23.99 12.43 5.09
N ILE A 377 -24.29 12.51 3.78
CA ILE A 377 -24.18 11.37 2.88
C ILE A 377 -22.75 10.86 2.84
N PHE A 378 -21.79 11.76 2.65
CA PHE A 378 -20.38 11.40 2.59
C PHE A 378 -19.90 10.68 3.85
N TYR A 379 -20.09 11.27 5.04
CA TYR A 379 -19.70 10.63 6.29
C TYR A 379 -20.50 9.35 6.58
N SER A 380 -21.71 9.20 6.05
CA SER A 380 -22.46 7.94 6.14
C SER A 380 -21.82 6.83 5.30
N MET A 381 -21.25 7.16 4.14
CA MET A 381 -20.49 6.20 3.34
C MET A 381 -19.18 5.83 4.04
N GLU A 382 -18.47 6.82 4.58
CA GLU A 382 -17.22 6.63 5.31
C GLU A 382 -17.40 5.72 6.54
N VAL A 383 -18.41 5.99 7.37
CA VAL A 383 -18.77 5.16 8.53
C VAL A 383 -19.03 3.71 8.10
N LYS A 384 -19.77 3.49 7.01
CA LYS A 384 -20.05 2.13 6.51
C LYS A 384 -18.79 1.41 6.05
N ALA A 385 -17.89 2.10 5.36
CA ALA A 385 -16.63 1.53 4.90
C ALA A 385 -15.71 1.17 6.09
N LEU A 386 -15.54 2.08 7.05
CA LEU A 386 -14.75 1.85 8.26
C LEU A 386 -15.34 0.71 9.12
N GLN A 387 -16.66 0.71 9.32
CA GLN A 387 -17.34 -0.36 10.06
C GLN A 387 -17.17 -1.72 9.36
N GLY A 388 -17.33 -1.76 8.04
CA GLY A 388 -17.12 -2.98 7.25
C GLY A 388 -15.69 -3.53 7.37
N ALA A 389 -14.68 -2.65 7.32
CA ALA A 389 -13.29 -3.04 7.52
C ALA A 389 -13.02 -3.53 8.95
N GLU A 390 -13.58 -2.87 9.97
CA GLU A 390 -13.47 -3.30 11.38
C GLU A 390 -14.08 -4.68 11.61
N ASP A 391 -15.26 -4.94 11.05
CA ASP A 391 -15.95 -6.23 11.14
C ASP A 391 -15.13 -7.34 10.47
N GLN A 392 -14.55 -7.07 9.29
CA GLN A 392 -13.66 -8.00 8.59
C GLN A 392 -12.40 -8.30 9.39
N MET A 393 -11.74 -7.27 9.94
CA MET A 393 -10.56 -7.43 10.80
C MET A 393 -10.90 -8.23 12.05
N ARG A 394 -12.07 -8.01 12.66
CA ARG A 394 -12.53 -8.80 13.82
C ARG A 394 -12.67 -10.29 13.48
N LEU A 395 -13.27 -10.61 12.34
CA LEU A 395 -13.38 -11.99 11.86
C LEU A 395 -12.00 -12.61 11.61
N ALA A 396 -11.10 -11.85 10.99
CA ALA A 396 -9.74 -12.29 10.73
C ALA A 396 -8.96 -12.56 12.02
N VAL A 397 -9.02 -11.68 13.02
CA VAL A 397 -8.38 -11.89 14.33
C VAL A 397 -8.88 -13.18 14.98
N GLY A 398 -10.20 -13.43 14.97
CA GLY A 398 -10.77 -14.68 15.50
C GLY A 398 -10.19 -15.92 14.80
N SER A 399 -10.19 -15.92 13.47
CA SER A 399 -9.64 -17.03 12.67
C SER A 399 -8.12 -17.22 12.90
N LEU A 400 -7.35 -16.13 13.00
CA LEU A 400 -5.91 -16.19 13.26
C LEU A 400 -5.61 -16.73 14.67
N GLN A 401 -6.39 -16.33 15.67
CA GLN A 401 -6.27 -16.83 17.05
C GLN A 401 -6.63 -18.32 17.16
N GLU A 402 -7.66 -18.78 16.45
CA GLU A 402 -8.01 -20.20 16.38
C GLU A 402 -6.85 -21.02 15.77
N ARG A 403 -6.28 -20.53 14.66
CA ARG A 403 -5.11 -21.16 14.04
C ARG A 403 -3.91 -21.19 14.98
N LEU A 404 -3.68 -20.11 15.73
CA LEU A 404 -2.57 -20.01 16.69
C LEU A 404 -2.72 -21.01 17.85
N ARG A 405 -3.95 -21.21 18.36
CA ARG A 405 -4.24 -22.22 19.39
C ARG A 405 -4.07 -23.66 18.91
N GLY A 406 -4.15 -23.89 17.59
CA GLY A 406 -3.93 -25.20 16.98
C GLY A 406 -2.46 -25.64 16.97
N PHE A 407 -1.50 -24.74 17.27
CA PHE A 407 -0.09 -25.11 17.41
C PHE A 407 0.15 -25.81 18.76
N PRO A 408 0.93 -26.91 18.81
CA PRO A 408 1.27 -27.58 20.06
C PRO A 408 1.97 -26.61 21.01
N LEU A 409 1.40 -26.37 22.20
CA LEU A 409 2.05 -25.57 23.24
C LEU A 409 3.39 -26.20 23.62
N ALA A 410 4.47 -25.42 23.60
CA ALA A 410 5.74 -25.82 24.19
C ALA A 410 5.50 -26.17 25.67
N GLN A 411 5.57 -27.46 26.02
CA GLN A 411 5.59 -27.87 27.42
C GLN A 411 6.78 -27.17 28.09
N PRO A 412 6.58 -26.46 29.22
CA PRO A 412 7.70 -25.99 30.01
C PRO A 412 8.55 -27.19 30.37
N LEU A 413 9.85 -27.09 30.15
CA LEU A 413 10.82 -28.08 30.56
C LEU A 413 10.77 -28.16 32.09
N ASN A 414 9.93 -29.04 32.63
CA ASN A 414 9.94 -29.39 34.05
C ASN A 414 11.29 -30.06 34.31
N ARG A 415 12.27 -29.25 34.73
CA ARG A 415 13.43 -29.74 35.45
C ARG A 415 12.88 -30.43 36.70
N LEU A 416 12.75 -31.75 36.64
CA LEU A 416 12.62 -32.58 37.82
C LEU A 416 13.85 -32.32 38.71
N CYS A 417 13.68 -31.48 39.72
CA CYS A 417 14.50 -31.57 40.92
C CYS A 417 14.21 -32.93 41.56
N ARG A 418 15.08 -33.92 41.33
CA ARG A 418 15.20 -35.07 42.23
C ARG A 418 15.82 -34.57 43.55
N PRO A 419 15.24 -34.85 44.72
CA PRO A 419 15.95 -34.68 45.98
C PRO A 419 17.08 -35.71 46.05
N LEU A 420 18.30 -35.26 46.36
CA LEU A 420 19.39 -36.12 46.81
C LEU A 420 19.20 -36.36 48.30
N ASP A 421 18.49 -37.43 48.66
CA ASP A 421 18.52 -38.00 50.00
C ASP A 421 19.46 -39.21 50.00
N GLY A 422 20.36 -39.26 50.99
CA GLY A 422 21.12 -40.47 51.35
C GLY A 422 22.64 -40.29 51.32
N GLN A 423 23.18 -39.59 52.33
CA GLN A 423 24.59 -39.72 52.71
C GLN A 423 24.62 -40.41 54.09
N ASP A 424 24.97 -41.69 54.09
CA ASP A 424 25.30 -42.42 55.32
C ASP A 424 26.70 -42.00 55.83
N PRO A 425 26.90 -41.90 57.15
CA PRO A 425 28.15 -41.43 57.76
C PRO A 425 29.19 -42.54 57.88
N CYS A 426 30.46 -42.22 57.61
CA CYS A 426 31.60 -43.06 57.98
C CYS A 426 32.54 -42.27 58.92
N PRO A 427 33.09 -42.90 59.98
CA PRO A 427 33.56 -42.21 61.16
C PRO A 427 35.04 -41.79 61.08
N LEU A 428 35.35 -40.74 61.85
CA LEU A 428 36.70 -40.25 62.15
C LEU A 428 37.50 -41.26 62.98
N GLU A 429 38.75 -41.49 62.60
CA GLU A 429 39.84 -41.86 63.51
C GLU A 429 41.01 -40.86 63.38
N PRO A 430 41.84 -40.69 64.42
CA PRO A 430 42.48 -39.42 64.75
C PRO A 430 44.00 -39.33 64.49
N GLU A 431 44.45 -38.06 64.43
CA GLU A 431 45.74 -37.46 64.78
C GLU A 431 47.07 -38.11 64.35
N GLU A 432 47.85 -37.36 63.55
CA GLU A 432 49.14 -36.77 63.95
C GLU A 432 49.30 -35.37 63.34
#